data_AF-A0A7L4GS89-F1
#
_entry.id   AF-A0A7L4GS89-F1
#
_cell.length_a   1.000
_cell.length_b   1.000
_cell.length_c   1.000
_cell.angle_alpha   90.00
_cell.angle_beta   90.00
_cell.angle_gamma   90.00
#
_symmetry.space_group_name_H-M   'P 1'
#
loop_
_entity.id
_entity.type
_entity.pdbx_description
1 polymer ?
#
loop_
_entity_poly.entity_id
_entity_poly.type
_entity_poly.pdbx_seq_one_letter_code
_entity_poly.pdbx_strand_id
1 'polypeptide(L)'
;SSNQIEKITGLDSLKTLWKLDLSSNKITSLEGLQEHDLLEVINLEDNEIAELRELEYIEDLPLLRVLNLLKNPLQEQTDYWLLVIFTMLQLTELDLKKISVEEKVAAVNKYDPPPEVVAAKDHMTNIMYSVLQPQRVFDSTLPSLDAPYPMLVLVGPLACGKRELTHKICRQFNNFFRYGPCHTTRTAYFGEENRLDYYFISQEAFDTMVNTGKFIATYKYSGYYYGLGRDTVESIAREGLATCVHLEIEGVRSLKKTYFKPRYILLVPMNKEKYEGHLRRKGLFSRPEIEEAVSRVDMYIKISQDFPGYFDAVVNTGKM
;
A
#
# COMPACT_ATOMS: atom_id res chain seq x y z
N SER A 1 0.73 15.98 39.95
CA SER A 1 0.23 14.67 40.41
C SER A 1 -0.74 14.84 41.58
N SER A 2 -1.63 13.86 41.80
CA SER A 2 -2.48 13.70 43.00
C SER A 2 -3.48 14.83 43.31
N ASN A 3 -4.11 15.39 42.28
CA ASN A 3 -4.96 16.59 42.40
C ASN A 3 -6.45 16.33 42.11
N GLN A 4 -6.90 15.08 41.98
CA GLN A 4 -8.28 14.71 41.64
C GLN A 4 -8.78 15.38 40.34
N ILE A 5 -7.87 15.66 39.41
CA ILE A 5 -8.19 16.34 38.15
C ILE A 5 -8.98 15.38 37.26
N GLU A 6 -10.14 15.81 36.78
CA GLU A 6 -10.97 15.05 35.82
C GLU A 6 -10.76 15.51 34.37
N LYS A 7 -10.42 16.80 34.17
CA LYS A 7 -10.22 17.41 32.86
C LYS A 7 -8.96 18.27 32.83
N ILE A 8 -8.22 18.19 31.74
CA ILE A 8 -7.03 19.01 31.51
C ILE A 8 -7.49 20.36 30.96
N THR A 9 -7.50 21.39 31.80
CA THR A 9 -7.91 22.75 31.42
C THR A 9 -6.99 23.80 32.05
N GLY A 10 -6.93 25.00 31.47
CA GLY A 10 -6.12 26.09 31.99
C GLY A 10 -4.62 25.99 31.67
N LEU A 11 -4.22 25.05 30.83
CA LEU A 11 -2.84 24.91 30.35
C LEU A 11 -2.56 25.77 29.11
N ASP A 12 -3.58 26.33 28.46
CA ASP A 12 -3.47 27.04 27.17
C ASP A 12 -2.41 28.16 27.15
N SER A 13 -2.23 28.83 28.29
CA SER A 13 -1.25 29.91 28.44
C SER A 13 0.19 29.44 28.67
N LEU A 14 0.39 28.16 29.00
CA LEU A 14 1.66 27.58 29.42
C LEU A 14 2.42 26.92 28.24
N LYS A 15 2.59 27.67 27.16
CA LYS A 15 3.21 27.18 25.91
C LYS A 15 4.68 26.78 26.03
N THR A 16 5.34 27.08 27.16
CA THR A 16 6.73 26.68 27.45
C THR A 16 6.87 25.39 28.26
N LEU A 17 5.76 24.68 28.52
CA LEU A 17 5.79 23.41 29.22
C LEU A 17 6.57 22.39 28.41
N TRP A 18 7.59 21.80 29.04
CA TRP A 18 8.39 20.71 28.45
C TRP A 18 8.23 19.39 29.21
N LYS A 19 7.81 19.45 30.48
CA LYS A 19 7.51 18.28 31.31
C LYS A 19 6.22 18.52 32.07
N LEU A 20 5.32 17.53 32.03
CA LEU A 20 4.03 17.58 32.68
C LEU A 20 3.76 16.28 33.44
N ASP A 21 3.42 16.40 34.72
CA ASP A 21 3.09 15.27 35.59
C ASP A 21 1.65 15.37 36.12
N LEU A 22 0.78 14.59 35.50
CA LEU A 22 -0.64 14.44 35.80
C LEU A 22 -0.94 13.06 36.39
N SER A 23 0.05 12.39 37.00
CA SER A 23 -0.17 11.08 37.62
C SER A 23 -1.13 11.11 38.83
N SER A 24 -1.81 10.00 39.07
CA SER A 24 -2.79 9.80 40.16
C SER A 24 -3.89 10.87 40.15
N ASN A 25 -4.60 10.96 39.03
CA ASN A 25 -5.78 11.81 38.87
C ASN A 25 -6.96 10.96 38.33
N LYS A 26 -8.01 11.60 37.82
CA LYS A 26 -9.21 10.95 37.27
C LYS A 26 -9.42 11.36 35.81
N ILE A 27 -8.32 11.58 35.11
CA ILE A 27 -8.36 12.07 33.73
C ILE A 27 -8.89 10.94 32.85
N THR A 28 -9.96 11.22 32.14
CA THR A 28 -10.54 10.30 31.14
C THR A 28 -10.19 10.71 29.71
N SER A 29 -9.86 12.00 29.50
CA SER A 29 -9.55 12.55 28.18
C SER A 29 -8.30 13.43 28.18
N LEU A 30 -7.53 13.35 27.09
CA LEU A 30 -6.31 14.14 26.86
C LEU A 30 -6.57 15.47 26.14
N GLU A 31 -7.83 15.78 25.86
CA GLU A 31 -8.25 17.09 25.38
C GLU A 31 -7.77 18.19 26.33
N GLY A 32 -7.18 19.25 25.78
CA GLY A 32 -6.48 20.34 26.47
C GLY A 32 -4.96 20.26 26.40
N LEU A 33 -4.38 19.14 25.94
CA LEU A 33 -2.92 19.00 25.72
C LEU A 33 -2.48 19.35 24.30
N GLN A 34 -3.41 19.53 23.36
CA GLN A 34 -3.11 19.95 22.01
C GLN A 34 -2.28 21.25 22.01
N GLU A 35 -1.48 21.47 20.96
CA GLU A 35 -0.71 22.71 20.74
C GLU A 35 0.35 23.06 21.82
N HIS A 36 0.77 22.08 22.63
CA HIS A 36 1.88 22.24 23.57
C HIS A 36 3.16 21.71 22.93
N ASP A 37 3.62 22.37 21.87
CA ASP A 37 4.66 21.86 20.97
C ASP A 37 6.01 21.56 21.65
N LEU A 38 6.23 22.14 22.83
CA LEU A 38 7.44 21.96 23.62
C LEU A 38 7.39 20.79 24.60
N LEU A 39 6.25 20.12 24.79
CA LEU A 39 6.12 18.99 25.69
C LEU A 39 6.97 17.81 25.22
N GLU A 40 7.93 17.42 26.05
CA GLU A 40 8.83 16.29 25.84
C GLU A 40 8.47 15.09 26.71
N VAL A 41 7.97 15.35 27.93
CA VAL A 41 7.68 14.32 28.93
C VAL A 41 6.27 14.49 29.49
N ILE A 42 5.44 13.47 29.37
CA ILE A 42 4.09 13.43 29.94
C ILE A 42 3.96 12.19 30.82
N ASN A 43 3.65 12.41 32.11
CA ASN A 43 3.29 11.34 33.04
C ASN A 43 1.78 11.38 33.33
N LEU A 44 1.06 10.34 32.92
CA LEU A 44 -0.38 10.14 33.10
C LEU A 44 -0.66 8.85 33.86
N GLU A 45 0.33 8.31 34.58
CA GLU A 45 0.15 7.10 35.38
C GLU A 45 -1.05 7.22 36.32
N ASP A 46 -1.83 6.14 36.50
CA ASP A 46 -2.92 6.06 37.48
C ASP A 46 -4.00 7.13 37.20
N ASN A 47 -4.65 6.97 36.04
CA ASN A 47 -5.78 7.77 35.56
C ASN A 47 -6.86 6.83 34.94
N GLU A 48 -7.92 7.40 34.37
CA GLU A 48 -9.10 6.67 33.88
C GLU A 48 -9.20 6.68 32.34
N ILE A 49 -8.06 6.77 31.63
CA ILE A 49 -8.04 6.83 30.17
C ILE A 49 -8.32 5.42 29.61
N ALA A 50 -9.51 5.25 29.04
CA ALA A 50 -10.00 3.93 28.64
C ALA A 50 -9.77 3.57 27.17
N GLU A 51 -9.70 4.58 26.29
CA GLU A 51 -9.68 4.38 24.84
C GLU A 51 -8.39 4.91 24.20
N LEU A 52 -7.87 4.19 23.20
CA LEU A 52 -6.69 4.61 22.42
C LEU A 52 -6.93 5.87 21.57
N ARG A 53 -8.19 6.21 21.29
CA ARG A 53 -8.57 7.42 20.55
C ARG A 53 -8.18 8.71 21.28
N GLU A 54 -8.05 8.65 22.60
CA GLU A 54 -7.58 9.80 23.38
C GLU A 54 -6.16 10.23 23.02
N LEU A 55 -5.37 9.35 22.39
CA LEU A 55 -4.03 9.67 21.92
C LEU A 55 -4.04 10.61 20.71
N GLU A 56 -5.17 10.74 19.99
CA GLU A 56 -5.32 11.69 18.87
C GLU A 56 -5.08 13.15 19.31
N TYR A 57 -5.26 13.45 20.60
CA TYR A 57 -4.99 14.79 21.15
C TYR A 57 -3.51 15.10 21.38
N ILE A 58 -2.65 14.09 21.42
CA ILE A 58 -1.22 14.25 21.72
C ILE A 58 -0.30 13.66 20.65
N GLU A 59 -0.85 12.98 19.63
CA GLU A 59 -0.07 12.33 18.58
C GLU A 59 0.78 13.30 17.76
N ASP A 60 0.29 14.52 17.56
CA ASP A 60 0.94 15.58 16.78
C ASP A 60 1.95 16.40 17.59
N LEU A 61 2.15 16.12 18.89
CA LEU A 61 3.13 16.84 19.70
C LEU A 61 4.57 16.55 19.20
N PRO A 62 5.27 17.53 18.60
CA PRO A 62 6.46 17.29 17.80
C PRO A 62 7.69 16.92 18.64
N LEU A 63 7.73 17.34 19.90
CA LEU A 63 8.84 17.08 20.81
C LEU A 63 8.57 15.97 21.83
N LEU A 64 7.40 15.33 21.82
CA LEU A 64 7.06 14.31 22.81
C LEU A 64 7.99 13.09 22.67
N ARG A 65 8.73 12.76 23.74
CA ARG A 65 9.71 11.65 23.78
C ARG A 65 9.38 10.60 24.82
N VAL A 66 8.78 10.99 25.95
CA VAL A 66 8.51 10.10 27.07
C VAL A 66 7.04 10.21 27.44
N LEU A 67 6.34 9.08 27.37
CA LEU A 67 4.94 8.96 27.75
C LEU A 67 4.77 7.84 28.76
N ASN A 68 4.11 8.11 29.88
CA ASN A 68 3.76 7.09 30.86
C ASN A 68 2.25 7.03 31.02
N LEU A 69 1.64 5.91 30.64
CA LEU A 69 0.22 5.61 30.72
C LEU A 69 -0.05 4.41 31.66
N LEU A 70 0.93 4.01 32.47
CA LEU A 70 0.77 2.92 33.44
C LEU A 70 -0.51 3.08 34.27
N LYS A 71 -1.18 1.96 34.56
CA LYS A 71 -2.41 1.93 35.38
C LYS A 71 -3.57 2.74 34.79
N ASN A 72 -3.66 2.82 33.46
CA ASN A 72 -4.86 3.28 32.76
C ASN A 72 -5.57 2.09 32.09
N PRO A 73 -6.92 2.07 32.02
CA PRO A 73 -7.65 0.94 31.43
C PRO A 73 -7.26 0.62 29.98
N LEU A 74 -6.81 1.59 29.19
CA LEU A 74 -6.32 1.38 27.82
C LEU A 74 -5.15 0.37 27.72
N GLN A 75 -4.40 0.11 28.79
CA GLN A 75 -3.29 -0.85 28.78
C GLN A 75 -3.75 -2.30 28.62
N GLU A 76 -5.01 -2.59 28.92
CA GLU A 76 -5.59 -3.93 28.76
C GLU A 76 -5.97 -4.23 27.30
N GLN A 77 -5.94 -3.22 26.41
CA GLN A 77 -6.29 -3.40 25.01
C GLN A 77 -5.25 -4.24 24.28
N THR A 78 -5.72 -5.16 23.43
CA THR A 78 -4.87 -5.95 22.53
C THR A 78 -4.05 -5.02 21.65
N ASP A 79 -2.75 -5.28 21.56
CA ASP A 79 -1.78 -4.50 20.78
C ASP A 79 -1.49 -3.06 21.25
N TYR A 80 -1.94 -2.67 22.44
CA TYR A 80 -1.66 -1.37 23.07
C TYR A 80 -0.23 -0.88 22.78
N TRP A 81 0.78 -1.68 23.13
CA TRP A 81 2.19 -1.33 23.00
C TRP A 81 2.58 -0.92 21.57
N LEU A 82 2.24 -1.75 20.58
CA LEU A 82 2.61 -1.48 19.18
C LEU A 82 1.76 -0.37 18.58
N LEU A 83 0.50 -0.23 18.98
CA LEU A 83 -0.35 0.84 18.45
C LEU A 83 0.12 2.21 18.95
N VAL A 84 0.44 2.35 20.25
CA VAL A 84 0.99 3.61 20.78
C VAL A 84 2.31 3.99 20.09
N ILE A 85 3.20 3.01 19.89
CA ILE A 85 4.44 3.23 19.14
C ILE A 85 4.17 3.67 17.69
N PHE A 86 3.18 3.05 17.03
CA PHE A 86 2.81 3.40 15.67
C PHE A 86 2.20 4.81 15.56
N THR A 87 1.28 5.15 16.46
CA THR A 87 0.64 6.46 16.53
C THR A 87 1.65 7.56 16.83
N MET A 88 2.64 7.29 17.70
CA MET A 88 3.66 8.26 18.10
C MET A 88 5.07 7.72 17.88
N LEU A 89 5.49 7.63 16.61
CA LEU A 89 6.84 7.16 16.24
C LEU A 89 7.98 8.01 16.84
N GLN A 90 7.68 9.24 17.27
CA GLN A 90 8.61 10.15 17.94
C GLN A 90 9.02 9.68 19.35
N LEU A 91 8.22 8.83 20.02
CA LEU A 91 8.50 8.38 21.38
C LEU A 91 9.81 7.59 21.46
N THR A 92 10.57 7.81 22.52
CA THR A 92 11.77 7.05 22.88
C THR A 92 11.54 6.15 24.08
N GLU A 93 10.54 6.47 24.90
CA GLU A 93 10.16 5.71 26.09
C GLU A 93 8.65 5.71 26.26
N LEU A 94 8.10 4.53 26.52
CA LEU A 94 6.69 4.31 26.84
C LEU A 94 6.60 3.45 28.10
N ASP A 95 5.78 3.87 29.07
CA ASP A 95 5.54 3.12 30.31
C ASP A 95 6.82 2.70 31.03
N LEU A 96 7.76 3.65 31.12
CA LEU A 96 9.07 3.49 31.77
C LEU A 96 10.00 2.48 31.07
N LYS A 97 9.68 2.09 29.83
CA LYS A 97 10.49 1.18 29.00
C LYS A 97 10.94 1.90 27.75
N LYS A 98 12.25 1.80 27.46
CA LYS A 98 12.82 2.32 26.21
C LYS A 98 12.26 1.56 25.02
N ILE A 99 11.86 2.31 24.00
CA ILE A 99 11.38 1.76 22.73
C ILE A 99 12.60 1.49 21.84
N SER A 100 12.76 0.23 21.42
CA SER A 100 13.80 -0.17 20.48
C SER A 100 13.46 0.21 19.04
N VAL A 101 14.47 0.25 18.16
CA VAL A 101 14.25 0.51 16.73
C VAL A 101 13.45 -0.62 16.09
N GLU A 102 13.71 -1.86 16.53
CA GLU A 102 13.03 -3.07 16.09
C GLU A 102 11.52 -3.00 16.37
N GLU A 103 11.12 -2.49 17.53
CA GLU A 103 9.71 -2.31 17.88
C GLU A 103 9.03 -1.24 17.04
N LYS A 104 9.72 -0.12 16.77
CA LYS A 104 9.21 0.91 15.83
C LYS A 104 8.97 0.32 14.45
N VAL A 105 9.94 -0.44 13.94
CA VAL A 105 9.82 -1.11 12.65
C VAL A 105 8.69 -2.15 12.67
N ALA A 106 8.54 -2.91 13.76
CA ALA A 106 7.46 -3.87 13.92
C ALA A 106 6.08 -3.20 13.94
N ALA A 107 5.95 -2.05 14.62
CA ALA A 107 4.74 -1.25 14.67
C ALA A 107 4.36 -0.75 13.27
N VAL A 108 5.30 -0.11 12.54
CA VAL A 108 5.07 0.35 11.16
C VAL A 108 4.70 -0.83 10.25
N ASN A 109 5.44 -1.93 10.30
CA ASN A 109 5.15 -3.11 9.48
C ASN A 109 3.79 -3.76 9.78
N LYS A 110 3.25 -3.56 10.99
CA LYS A 110 1.96 -4.11 11.40
C LYS A 110 0.79 -3.26 10.90
N TYR A 111 0.89 -1.94 10.98
CA TYR A 111 -0.24 -1.02 10.72
C TYR A 111 -0.16 -0.29 9.37
N ASP A 112 1.03 0.10 8.92
CA ASP A 112 1.25 0.73 7.61
C ASP A 112 2.57 0.23 6.99
N PRO A 113 2.61 -1.05 6.56
CA PRO A 113 3.83 -1.65 6.05
C PRO A 113 4.32 -0.91 4.80
N PRO A 114 5.62 -0.61 4.70
CA PRO A 114 6.18 0.00 3.51
C PRO A 114 5.86 -0.83 2.25
N PRO A 115 5.61 -0.22 1.09
CA PRO A 115 5.19 -0.96 -0.10
C PRO A 115 6.17 -2.04 -0.56
N GLU A 116 7.46 -1.87 -0.29
CA GLU A 116 8.48 -2.88 -0.59
C GLU A 116 8.37 -4.12 0.31
N VAL A 117 7.95 -3.93 1.58
CA VAL A 117 7.68 -5.03 2.51
C VAL A 117 6.43 -5.79 2.08
N VAL A 118 5.38 -5.07 1.65
CA VAL A 118 4.17 -5.69 1.09
C VAL A 118 4.50 -6.54 -0.13
N ALA A 119 5.28 -6.00 -1.08
CA ALA A 119 5.70 -6.70 -2.28
C ALA A 119 6.59 -7.93 -1.97
N ALA A 120 7.50 -7.82 -1.00
CA ALA A 120 8.33 -8.94 -0.57
C ALA A 120 7.50 -10.05 0.09
N LYS A 121 6.52 -9.68 0.92
CA LYS A 121 5.58 -10.64 1.54
C LYS A 121 4.73 -11.34 0.48
N ASP A 122 4.19 -10.60 -0.49
CA ASP A 122 3.46 -11.18 -1.62
C ASP A 122 4.32 -12.19 -2.39
N HIS A 123 5.55 -11.80 -2.74
CA HIS A 123 6.46 -12.69 -3.45
C HIS A 123 6.74 -13.97 -2.65
N MET A 124 7.05 -13.84 -1.36
CA MET A 124 7.30 -14.98 -0.48
C MET A 124 6.07 -15.90 -0.40
N THR A 125 4.87 -15.35 -0.24
CA THR A 125 3.61 -16.10 -0.22
C THR A 125 3.41 -16.89 -1.51
N ASN A 126 3.57 -16.25 -2.68
CA ASN A 126 3.37 -16.91 -3.97
C ASN A 126 4.43 -18.00 -4.24
N ILE A 127 5.69 -17.79 -3.81
CA ILE A 127 6.73 -18.82 -3.89
C ILE A 127 6.40 -19.99 -2.96
N MET A 128 6.03 -19.73 -1.70
CA MET A 128 5.70 -20.77 -0.73
C MET A 128 4.58 -21.67 -1.25
N TYR A 129 3.45 -21.09 -1.69
CA TYR A 129 2.34 -21.88 -2.22
C TYR A 129 2.67 -22.57 -3.55
N SER A 130 3.49 -21.95 -4.41
CA SER A 130 3.95 -22.58 -5.66
C SER A 130 4.88 -23.77 -5.42
N VAL A 131 5.72 -23.75 -4.38
CA VAL A 131 6.63 -24.86 -4.04
C VAL A 131 5.85 -26.09 -3.55
N LEU A 132 4.69 -25.87 -2.91
CA LEU A 132 3.80 -26.94 -2.48
C LEU A 132 3.06 -27.64 -3.64
N GLN A 133 3.08 -27.06 -4.85
CA GLN A 133 2.47 -27.66 -6.04
C GLN A 133 3.40 -28.67 -6.72
N PRO A 134 2.86 -29.62 -7.51
CA PRO A 134 3.66 -30.53 -8.32
C PRO A 134 4.65 -29.76 -9.20
N GLN A 135 5.93 -30.08 -9.03
CA GLN A 135 7.01 -29.42 -9.77
C GLN A 135 6.95 -29.83 -11.24
N ARG A 136 6.95 -28.82 -12.13
CA ARG A 136 7.06 -29.00 -13.57
C ARG A 136 7.94 -27.91 -14.15
N VAL A 137 8.55 -28.17 -15.29
CA VAL A 137 9.19 -27.12 -16.08
C VAL A 137 8.08 -26.24 -16.66
N PHE A 138 8.17 -24.94 -16.43
CA PHE A 138 7.24 -23.96 -16.95
C PHE A 138 7.57 -23.65 -18.41
N ASP A 139 6.53 -23.40 -19.23
CA ASP A 139 6.67 -22.99 -20.63
C ASP A 139 7.39 -21.62 -20.71
N SER A 140 7.28 -20.80 -19.66
CA SER A 140 8.03 -19.56 -19.51
C SER A 140 9.50 -19.75 -19.12
N THR A 141 9.96 -20.95 -18.78
CA THR A 141 11.38 -21.21 -18.48
C THR A 141 12.16 -21.40 -19.78
N LEU A 142 12.83 -20.34 -20.24
CA LEU A 142 13.62 -20.38 -21.47
C LEU A 142 14.90 -21.24 -21.31
N PRO A 143 15.40 -21.88 -22.40
CA PRO A 143 16.62 -22.72 -22.34
C PRO A 143 17.90 -21.94 -22.03
N SER A 144 17.94 -20.64 -22.36
CA SER A 144 19.07 -19.77 -22.07
C SER A 144 18.94 -19.16 -20.67
N LEU A 145 19.96 -19.33 -19.85
CA LEU A 145 20.04 -18.70 -18.51
C LEU A 145 20.09 -17.17 -18.56
N ASP A 146 20.52 -16.60 -19.69
CA ASP A 146 20.83 -15.17 -19.82
C ASP A 146 19.62 -14.31 -20.23
N ALA A 147 18.52 -14.91 -20.68
CA ALA A 147 17.34 -14.18 -21.14
C ALA A 147 16.08 -14.64 -20.37
N PRO A 148 15.45 -13.76 -19.57
CA PRO A 148 14.17 -14.06 -18.95
C PRO A 148 13.06 -14.12 -20.01
N TYR A 149 11.94 -14.77 -19.66
CA TYR A 149 10.75 -14.78 -20.50
C TYR A 149 10.29 -13.35 -20.84
N PRO A 150 10.08 -13.03 -22.12
CA PRO A 150 9.75 -11.67 -22.53
C PRO A 150 8.36 -11.27 -22.03
N MET A 151 8.34 -10.22 -21.20
CA MET A 151 7.12 -9.63 -20.68
C MET A 151 7.17 -8.10 -20.80
N LEU A 152 6.08 -7.52 -21.29
CA LEU A 152 5.85 -6.09 -21.36
C LEU A 152 4.75 -5.69 -20.38
N VAL A 153 5.02 -4.71 -19.54
CA VAL A 153 4.10 -4.22 -18.50
C VAL A 153 3.83 -2.74 -18.73
N LEU A 154 2.58 -2.39 -19.03
CA LEU A 154 2.14 -0.99 -19.01
C LEU A 154 1.68 -0.62 -17.59
N VAL A 155 2.22 0.47 -17.06
CA VAL A 155 1.95 0.95 -15.70
C VAL A 155 1.56 2.41 -15.72
N GLY A 156 0.75 2.86 -14.77
CA GLY A 156 0.24 4.24 -14.73
C GLY A 156 -1.06 4.31 -13.95
N PRO A 157 -1.63 5.51 -13.76
CA PRO A 157 -2.85 5.68 -12.96
C PRO A 157 -4.11 5.19 -13.70
N LEU A 158 -5.25 5.17 -12.99
CA LEU A 158 -6.53 4.70 -13.50
C LEU A 158 -6.91 5.39 -14.81
N ALA A 159 -7.40 4.65 -15.80
CA ALA A 159 -7.86 5.20 -17.08
C ALA A 159 -6.86 6.15 -17.80
N CYS A 160 -5.55 5.98 -17.62
CA CYS A 160 -4.54 6.73 -18.38
C CYS A 160 -4.29 6.18 -19.80
N GLY A 161 -5.04 5.18 -20.25
CA GLY A 161 -4.89 4.56 -21.57
C GLY A 161 -4.16 3.22 -21.58
N LYS A 162 -3.85 2.63 -20.41
CA LYS A 162 -3.12 1.35 -20.30
C LYS A 162 -3.84 0.23 -21.06
N ARG A 163 -5.12 0.05 -20.79
CA ARG A 163 -5.97 -0.97 -21.41
C ARG A 163 -5.99 -0.80 -22.93
N GLU A 164 -6.33 0.39 -23.40
CA GLU A 164 -6.44 0.72 -24.81
C GLU A 164 -5.12 0.50 -25.55
N LEU A 165 -3.99 0.93 -24.96
CA LEU A 165 -2.66 0.76 -25.55
C LEU A 165 -2.22 -0.70 -25.55
N THR A 166 -2.46 -1.46 -24.48
CA THR A 166 -2.13 -2.89 -24.40
C THR A 166 -2.85 -3.66 -25.50
N HIS A 167 -4.17 -3.48 -25.65
CA HIS A 167 -4.92 -4.14 -26.72
C HIS A 167 -4.43 -3.71 -28.12
N LYS A 168 -4.10 -2.43 -28.31
CA LYS A 168 -3.56 -1.93 -29.58
C LYS A 168 -2.22 -2.59 -29.92
N ILE A 169 -1.30 -2.71 -28.96
CA ILE A 169 -0.02 -3.40 -29.12
C ILE A 169 -0.25 -4.86 -29.51
N CYS A 170 -1.08 -5.59 -28.76
CA CYS A 170 -1.34 -7.01 -29.03
C CYS A 170 -2.07 -7.23 -30.37
N ARG A 171 -2.88 -6.28 -30.82
CA ARG A 171 -3.55 -6.36 -32.14
C ARG A 171 -2.58 -6.08 -33.28
N GLN A 172 -1.72 -5.07 -33.15
CA GLN A 172 -0.77 -4.68 -34.21
C GLN A 172 0.43 -5.63 -34.30
N PHE A 173 0.88 -6.16 -33.17
CA PHE A 173 2.04 -7.05 -33.05
C PHE A 173 1.64 -8.44 -32.54
N ASN A 174 0.54 -9.00 -33.07
CA ASN A 174 -0.04 -10.28 -32.64
C ASN A 174 0.90 -11.49 -32.82
N ASN A 175 1.89 -11.38 -33.71
CA ASN A 175 2.93 -12.39 -33.91
C ASN A 175 3.98 -12.41 -32.79
N PHE A 176 4.02 -11.37 -31.94
CA PHE A 176 5.01 -11.21 -30.88
C PHE A 176 4.39 -11.13 -29.50
N PHE A 177 3.23 -10.47 -29.36
CA PHE A 177 2.61 -10.19 -28.07
C PHE A 177 1.20 -10.76 -27.98
N ARG A 178 0.87 -11.28 -26.80
CA ARG A 178 -0.50 -11.60 -26.41
C ARG A 178 -0.87 -10.90 -25.12
N TYR A 179 -2.12 -10.45 -25.05
CA TYR A 179 -2.65 -9.85 -23.83
C TYR A 179 -2.88 -10.93 -22.77
N GLY A 180 -2.33 -10.73 -21.57
CA GLY A 180 -2.55 -11.58 -20.40
C GLY A 180 -3.49 -10.91 -19.40
N PRO A 181 -4.82 -11.15 -19.45
CA PRO A 181 -5.76 -10.56 -18.50
C PRO A 181 -5.41 -10.98 -17.06
N CYS A 182 -5.30 -10.00 -16.17
CA CYS A 182 -5.14 -10.26 -14.73
C CYS A 182 -6.47 -10.70 -14.11
N HIS A 183 -6.41 -11.31 -12.93
CA HIS A 183 -7.59 -11.61 -12.12
C HIS A 183 -7.90 -10.43 -11.22
N THR A 184 -9.17 -10.18 -10.92
CA THR A 184 -9.59 -9.18 -9.94
C THR A 184 -10.87 -9.55 -9.22
N THR A 185 -11.01 -9.08 -7.97
CA THR A 185 -12.25 -9.16 -7.18
C THR A 185 -13.17 -7.95 -7.37
N ARG A 186 -12.72 -6.93 -8.13
CA ARG A 186 -13.56 -5.80 -8.53
C ARG A 186 -14.65 -6.25 -9.48
N THR A 187 -15.81 -5.60 -9.45
CA THR A 187 -16.83 -5.75 -10.50
C THR A 187 -16.41 -5.07 -11.79
N ALA A 188 -16.79 -5.62 -12.93
CA ALA A 188 -16.50 -5.03 -14.24
C ALA A 188 -17.10 -3.62 -14.37
N TYR A 189 -16.32 -2.65 -14.85
CA TYR A 189 -16.86 -1.36 -15.28
C TYR A 189 -17.67 -1.53 -16.57
N PHE A 190 -18.51 -0.55 -16.89
CA PHE A 190 -19.26 -0.56 -18.14
C PHE A 190 -18.30 -0.66 -19.35
N GLY A 191 -18.53 -1.66 -20.21
CA GLY A 191 -17.69 -1.96 -21.37
C GLY A 191 -16.43 -2.79 -21.07
N GLU A 192 -16.25 -3.28 -19.84
CA GLU A 192 -15.30 -4.36 -19.55
C GLU A 192 -15.97 -5.74 -19.71
N GLU A 193 -15.23 -6.68 -20.29
CA GLU A 193 -15.67 -8.04 -20.56
C GLU A 193 -14.78 -9.06 -19.83
N ASN A 194 -15.42 -10.05 -19.21
CA ASN A 194 -14.71 -11.12 -18.52
C ASN A 194 -13.87 -11.94 -19.50
N ARG A 195 -12.64 -12.29 -19.10
CA ARG A 195 -11.61 -12.99 -19.90
C ARG A 195 -11.03 -12.17 -21.06
N LEU A 196 -11.58 -10.99 -21.37
CA LEU A 196 -11.03 -10.08 -22.36
C LEU A 196 -10.21 -8.98 -21.70
N ASP A 197 -10.72 -8.39 -20.61
CA ASP A 197 -10.05 -7.31 -19.88
C ASP A 197 -9.42 -7.81 -18.59
N TYR A 198 -10.22 -8.52 -17.79
CA TYR A 198 -9.81 -9.19 -16.56
C TYR A 198 -10.55 -10.51 -16.42
N TYR A 199 -10.01 -11.41 -15.60
CA TYR A 199 -10.79 -12.47 -14.98
C TYR A 199 -11.46 -11.91 -13.73
N PHE A 200 -12.73 -11.54 -13.85
CA PHE A 200 -13.54 -11.09 -12.73
C PHE A 200 -13.99 -12.31 -11.91
N ILE A 201 -13.50 -12.42 -10.68
CA ILE A 201 -13.72 -13.57 -9.80
C ILE A 201 -14.18 -13.11 -8.41
N SER A 202 -14.81 -14.00 -7.64
CA SER A 202 -15.19 -13.67 -6.25
C SER A 202 -13.95 -13.63 -5.34
N GLN A 203 -14.11 -13.06 -4.14
CA GLN A 203 -13.06 -13.03 -3.12
C GLN A 203 -12.64 -14.46 -2.73
N GLU A 204 -13.58 -15.38 -2.55
CA GLU A 204 -13.32 -16.76 -2.17
C GLU A 204 -12.53 -17.50 -3.26
N ALA A 205 -12.85 -17.23 -4.53
CA ALA A 205 -12.12 -17.79 -5.66
C ALA A 205 -10.69 -17.24 -5.73
N PHE A 206 -10.51 -15.94 -5.47
CA PHE A 206 -9.19 -15.31 -5.43
C PHE A 206 -8.33 -15.91 -4.30
N ASP A 207 -8.87 -16.03 -3.09
CA ASP A 207 -8.18 -16.60 -1.94
C ASP A 207 -7.81 -18.07 -2.19
N THR A 208 -8.71 -18.83 -2.83
CA THR A 208 -8.42 -20.21 -3.27
C THR A 208 -7.24 -20.25 -4.23
N MET A 209 -7.17 -19.33 -5.20
CA MET A 209 -6.06 -19.25 -6.16
C MET A 209 -4.73 -18.88 -5.49
N VAL A 210 -4.75 -18.00 -4.49
CA VAL A 210 -3.56 -17.68 -3.67
C VAL A 210 -3.07 -18.94 -2.96
N ASN A 211 -3.95 -19.61 -2.22
CA ASN A 211 -3.61 -20.79 -1.41
C ASN A 211 -3.19 -22.01 -2.24
N THR A 212 -3.57 -22.04 -3.52
CA THR A 212 -3.18 -23.09 -4.47
C THR A 212 -1.99 -22.70 -5.35
N GLY A 213 -1.32 -21.57 -5.07
CA GLY A 213 -0.09 -21.15 -5.76
C GLY A 213 -0.32 -20.79 -7.22
N LYS A 214 -1.51 -20.32 -7.58
CA LYS A 214 -1.92 -20.01 -8.97
C LYS A 214 -1.49 -18.63 -9.45
N PHE A 215 -0.98 -17.77 -8.57
CA PHE A 215 -0.50 -16.44 -8.93
C PHE A 215 1.03 -16.37 -9.03
N ILE A 216 1.51 -15.47 -9.89
CA ILE A 216 2.91 -15.04 -9.97
C ILE A 216 3.15 -13.87 -9.03
N ALA A 217 2.20 -12.92 -9.00
CA ALA A 217 2.22 -11.74 -8.17
C ALA A 217 0.77 -11.33 -7.87
N THR A 218 0.51 -10.87 -6.65
CA THR A 218 -0.76 -10.27 -6.27
C THR A 218 -0.56 -8.90 -5.63
N TYR A 219 -1.61 -8.09 -5.64
CA TYR A 219 -1.62 -6.77 -5.03
C TYR A 219 -3.05 -6.31 -4.74
N LYS A 220 -3.17 -5.33 -3.84
CA LYS A 220 -4.45 -4.70 -3.52
C LYS A 220 -4.42 -3.25 -4.03
N TYR A 221 -5.52 -2.82 -4.63
CA TYR A 221 -5.69 -1.46 -5.13
C TYR A 221 -7.16 -1.02 -5.01
N SER A 222 -7.40 0.18 -4.48
CA SER A 222 -8.73 0.74 -4.19
C SER A 222 -9.69 -0.26 -3.53
N GLY A 223 -9.19 -1.03 -2.55
CA GLY A 223 -9.99 -2.01 -1.79
C GLY A 223 -10.11 -3.40 -2.44
N TYR A 224 -9.79 -3.57 -3.72
CA TYR A 224 -9.92 -4.82 -4.45
C TYR A 224 -8.58 -5.53 -4.64
N TYR A 225 -8.62 -6.86 -4.78
CA TYR A 225 -7.44 -7.66 -5.08
C TYR A 225 -7.27 -7.83 -6.58
N TYR A 226 -6.02 -7.90 -6.99
CA TYR A 226 -5.58 -8.13 -8.36
C TYR A 226 -4.44 -9.16 -8.37
N GLY A 227 -4.38 -9.99 -9.40
CA GLY A 227 -3.36 -11.03 -9.49
C GLY A 227 -3.00 -11.41 -10.92
N LEU A 228 -1.69 -11.54 -11.20
CA LEU A 228 -1.20 -12.10 -12.45
C LEU A 228 -1.19 -13.63 -12.36
N GLY A 229 -2.10 -14.27 -13.07
CA GLY A 229 -2.25 -15.73 -13.04
C GLY A 229 -1.09 -16.43 -13.73
N ARG A 230 -0.55 -17.47 -13.08
CA ARG A 230 0.53 -18.29 -13.65
C ARG A 230 0.06 -18.99 -14.92
N ASP A 231 -1.10 -19.66 -14.88
CA ASP A 231 -1.65 -20.36 -16.03
C ASP A 231 -1.92 -19.43 -17.23
N THR A 232 -2.21 -18.15 -16.99
CA THR A 232 -2.33 -17.12 -18.04
C THR A 232 -0.99 -16.89 -18.75
N VAL A 233 0.09 -16.68 -17.99
CA VAL A 233 1.43 -16.46 -18.56
C VAL A 233 1.96 -17.73 -19.25
N GLU A 234 1.77 -18.90 -18.64
CA GLU A 234 2.22 -20.16 -19.22
C GLU A 234 1.48 -20.53 -20.51
N SER A 235 0.19 -20.22 -20.62
CA SER A 235 -0.55 -20.47 -21.87
C SER A 235 -0.03 -19.59 -23.03
N ILE A 236 0.31 -18.33 -22.74
CA ILE A 236 0.90 -17.42 -23.73
C ILE A 236 2.32 -17.88 -24.12
N ALA A 237 3.12 -18.27 -23.14
CA ALA A 237 4.48 -18.75 -23.35
C ALA A 237 4.52 -20.01 -24.22
N ARG A 238 3.58 -20.94 -24.02
CA ARG A 238 3.44 -22.15 -24.84
C ARG A 238 3.19 -21.86 -26.31
N GLU A 239 2.56 -20.74 -26.61
CA GLU A 239 2.34 -20.28 -27.99
C GLU A 239 3.55 -19.56 -28.59
N GLY A 240 4.66 -19.46 -27.85
CA GLY A 240 5.88 -18.78 -28.28
C GLY A 240 5.77 -17.25 -28.30
N LEU A 241 4.75 -16.69 -27.63
CA LEU A 241 4.49 -15.25 -27.59
C LEU A 241 4.99 -14.64 -26.28
N ALA A 242 5.30 -13.34 -26.34
CA ALA A 242 5.59 -12.52 -25.17
C ALA A 242 4.27 -12.09 -24.50
N THR A 243 4.28 -12.07 -23.17
CA THR A 243 3.13 -11.62 -22.39
C THR A 243 3.12 -10.08 -22.33
N CYS A 244 1.99 -9.48 -22.68
CA CYS A 244 1.73 -8.05 -22.50
C CYS A 244 0.61 -7.87 -21.47
N VAL A 245 0.86 -7.14 -20.39
CA VAL A 245 -0.12 -6.87 -19.32
C VAL A 245 -0.11 -5.41 -18.92
N HIS A 246 -1.14 -4.99 -18.19
CA HIS A 246 -1.11 -3.69 -17.50
C HIS A 246 -1.36 -3.85 -16.00
N LEU A 247 -0.61 -3.10 -15.19
CA LEU A 247 -0.62 -3.20 -13.74
C LEU A 247 -0.62 -1.80 -13.10
N GLU A 248 -1.07 -1.73 -11.85
CA GLU A 248 -0.79 -0.59 -10.97
C GLU A 248 0.61 -0.70 -10.35
N ILE A 249 1.10 0.36 -9.70
CA ILE A 249 2.44 0.41 -9.12
C ILE A 249 2.69 -0.69 -8.08
N GLU A 250 1.66 -1.07 -7.32
CA GLU A 250 1.72 -2.14 -6.33
C GLU A 250 2.00 -3.49 -7.01
N GLY A 251 1.31 -3.78 -8.11
CA GLY A 251 1.56 -4.98 -8.91
C GLY A 251 2.94 -4.97 -9.56
N VAL A 252 3.43 -3.80 -9.99
CA VAL A 252 4.80 -3.65 -10.50
C VAL A 252 5.83 -3.98 -9.42
N ARG A 253 5.66 -3.48 -8.18
CA ARG A 253 6.55 -3.79 -7.06
C ARG A 253 6.60 -5.29 -6.78
N SER A 254 5.44 -5.95 -6.69
CA SER A 254 5.36 -7.40 -6.50
C SER A 254 6.05 -8.16 -7.65
N LEU A 255 5.76 -7.77 -8.90
CA LEU A 255 6.33 -8.44 -10.07
C LEU A 255 7.85 -8.24 -10.21
N LYS A 256 8.39 -7.09 -9.79
CA LYS A 256 9.84 -6.83 -9.76
C LYS A 256 10.61 -7.75 -8.79
N LYS A 257 9.95 -8.36 -7.80
CA LYS A 257 10.56 -9.39 -6.92
C LYS A 257 10.69 -10.75 -7.60
N THR A 258 10.03 -10.96 -8.74
CA THR A 258 10.04 -12.23 -9.48
C THR A 258 11.20 -12.34 -10.46
N TYR A 259 11.44 -13.54 -10.99
CA TYR A 259 12.50 -13.79 -11.97
C TYR A 259 12.20 -13.25 -13.39
N PHE A 260 10.96 -12.82 -13.68
CA PHE A 260 10.51 -12.46 -15.02
C PHE A 260 11.19 -11.21 -15.61
N LYS A 261 11.80 -10.35 -14.77
CA LYS A 261 12.44 -9.07 -15.15
C LYS A 261 11.77 -8.37 -16.36
N PRO A 262 10.46 -8.05 -16.29
CA PRO A 262 9.72 -7.45 -17.41
C PRO A 262 10.26 -6.09 -17.82
N ARG A 263 9.91 -5.65 -19.03
CA ARG A 263 10.03 -4.25 -19.45
C ARG A 263 8.83 -3.45 -18.98
N TYR A 264 9.07 -2.37 -18.26
CA TYR A 264 8.04 -1.51 -17.69
C TYR A 264 7.93 -0.18 -18.44
N ILE A 265 6.76 0.10 -19.03
CA ILE A 265 6.47 1.38 -19.69
C ILE A 265 5.45 2.14 -18.84
N LEU A 266 5.88 3.29 -18.33
CA LEU A 266 5.05 4.20 -17.56
C LEU A 266 4.21 5.09 -18.48
N LEU A 267 2.90 5.02 -18.35
CA LEU A 267 1.92 5.89 -19.00
C LEU A 267 1.40 6.91 -17.98
N VAL A 268 1.81 8.17 -18.11
CA VAL A 268 1.44 9.22 -17.14
C VAL A 268 0.80 10.43 -17.82
N PRO A 269 -0.36 10.89 -17.34
CA PRO A 269 -0.96 12.12 -17.81
C PRO A 269 -0.26 13.33 -17.16
N MET A 270 0.62 14.01 -17.91
CA MET A 270 1.34 15.18 -17.36
C MET A 270 0.46 16.41 -17.11
N ASN A 271 -0.76 16.45 -17.68
CA ASN A 271 -1.74 17.50 -17.39
C ASN A 271 -2.88 16.94 -16.54
N LYS A 272 -2.83 17.21 -15.23
CA LYS A 272 -3.81 16.69 -14.26
C LYS A 272 -5.22 17.23 -14.49
N GLU A 273 -5.38 18.50 -14.82
CA GLU A 273 -6.69 19.11 -15.04
C GLU A 273 -7.42 18.45 -16.22
N LYS A 274 -6.72 18.23 -17.33
CA LYS A 274 -7.28 17.52 -18.50
C LYS A 274 -7.60 16.06 -18.18
N TYR A 275 -6.76 15.42 -17.37
CA TYR A 275 -6.95 14.04 -16.95
C TYR A 275 -8.15 13.89 -16.01
N GLU A 276 -8.27 14.75 -15.00
CA GLU A 276 -9.44 14.80 -14.12
C GLU A 276 -10.72 15.07 -14.92
N GLY A 277 -10.69 16.04 -15.83
CA GLY A 277 -11.80 16.31 -16.74
C GLY A 277 -12.16 15.11 -17.63
N HIS A 278 -11.17 14.32 -18.06
CA HIS A 278 -11.40 13.08 -18.82
C HIS A 278 -12.06 12.01 -17.96
N LEU A 279 -11.60 11.80 -16.73
CA LEU A 279 -12.20 10.85 -15.78
C LEU A 279 -13.67 11.21 -15.49
N ARG A 280 -13.94 12.49 -15.21
CA ARG A 280 -15.30 13.00 -14.97
C ARG A 280 -16.22 12.81 -16.19
N ARG A 281 -15.71 13.04 -17.41
CA ARG A 281 -16.47 12.84 -18.66
C ARG A 281 -16.79 11.38 -18.96
N LYS A 282 -15.93 10.43 -18.55
CA LYS A 282 -16.21 8.99 -18.73
C LYS A 282 -17.44 8.56 -17.91
N GLY A 283 -17.70 9.20 -16.76
CA GLY A 283 -18.89 8.90 -15.93
C GLY A 283 -18.88 7.50 -15.32
N LEU A 284 -17.73 6.83 -15.27
CA LEU A 284 -17.57 5.45 -14.78
C LEU A 284 -17.08 5.37 -13.33
N PHE A 285 -16.52 6.46 -12.81
CA PHE A 285 -15.78 6.48 -11.55
C PHE A 285 -16.45 7.39 -10.53
N SER A 286 -16.42 6.99 -9.26
CA SER A 286 -16.86 7.79 -8.12
C SER A 286 -15.91 8.96 -7.86
N ARG A 287 -16.37 9.97 -7.10
CA ARG A 287 -15.51 11.13 -6.74
C ARG A 287 -14.24 10.69 -5.99
N PRO A 288 -14.30 9.79 -4.99
CA PRO A 288 -13.08 9.33 -4.31
C PRO A 288 -12.10 8.61 -5.24
N GLU A 289 -12.58 7.77 -6.16
CA GLU A 289 -11.71 7.10 -7.15
C GLU A 289 -11.02 8.10 -8.08
N ILE A 290 -11.70 9.18 -8.47
CA ILE A 290 -11.12 10.23 -9.30
C ILE A 290 -10.04 10.99 -8.54
N GLU A 291 -10.30 11.36 -7.29
CA GLU A 291 -9.35 12.07 -6.41
C GLU A 291 -8.12 11.20 -6.09
N GLU A 292 -8.33 9.91 -5.81
CA GLU A 292 -7.26 8.92 -5.65
C GLU A 292 -6.41 8.81 -6.93
N ALA A 293 -7.04 8.67 -8.10
CA ALA A 293 -6.33 8.54 -9.37
C ALA A 293 -5.50 9.79 -9.72
N VAL A 294 -6.03 10.99 -9.47
CA VAL A 294 -5.34 12.27 -9.71
C VAL A 294 -4.17 12.47 -8.76
N SER A 295 -4.34 12.18 -7.46
CA SER A 295 -3.27 12.32 -6.46
C SER A 295 -2.10 11.35 -6.76
N ARG A 296 -2.39 10.15 -7.25
CA ARG A 296 -1.38 9.15 -7.63
C ARG A 296 -0.51 9.58 -8.82
N VAL A 297 -0.91 10.56 -9.63
CA VAL A 297 -0.09 11.08 -10.73
C VAL A 297 1.27 11.58 -10.22
N ASP A 298 1.28 12.31 -9.09
CA ASP A 298 2.53 12.80 -8.48
C ASP A 298 3.41 11.68 -7.99
N MET A 299 2.80 10.63 -7.42
CA MET A 299 3.52 9.44 -6.98
C MET A 299 4.26 8.79 -8.15
N TYR A 300 3.60 8.59 -9.30
CA TYR A 300 4.23 8.00 -10.48
C TYR A 300 5.37 8.87 -11.04
N ILE A 301 5.18 10.20 -11.10
CA ILE A 301 6.21 11.15 -11.55
C ILE A 301 7.42 11.10 -10.61
N LYS A 302 7.16 11.16 -9.29
CA LYS A 302 8.20 11.13 -8.27
C LYS A 302 9.00 9.84 -8.32
N ILE A 303 8.36 8.67 -8.44
CA ILE A 303 9.06 7.38 -8.60
C ILE A 303 9.95 7.39 -9.84
N SER A 304 9.46 7.92 -10.96
CA SER A 304 10.24 8.00 -12.19
C SER A 304 11.45 8.95 -12.10
N GLN A 305 11.38 9.99 -11.25
CA GLN A 305 12.45 10.98 -11.06
C GLN A 305 13.46 10.52 -10.02
N ASP A 306 12.98 10.05 -8.87
CA ASP A 306 13.80 9.64 -7.72
C ASP A 306 14.56 8.33 -7.99
N PHE A 307 14.02 7.45 -8.85
CA PHE A 307 14.62 6.17 -9.18
C PHE A 307 14.82 6.00 -10.70
N PRO A 308 15.86 6.62 -11.29
CA PRO A 308 16.19 6.42 -12.70
C PRO A 308 16.35 4.92 -13.04
N GLY A 309 15.69 4.47 -14.11
CA GLY A 309 15.68 3.05 -14.50
C GLY A 309 14.64 2.19 -13.78
N TYR A 310 13.82 2.76 -12.89
CA TYR A 310 12.68 2.05 -12.32
C TYR A 310 11.66 1.64 -13.39
N PHE A 311 11.45 2.51 -14.38
CA PHE A 311 10.72 2.22 -15.61
C PHE A 311 11.69 2.28 -16.79
N ASP A 312 11.51 1.40 -17.77
CA ASP A 312 12.33 1.35 -18.98
C ASP A 312 11.99 2.49 -19.96
N ALA A 313 10.74 2.97 -19.93
CA ALA A 313 10.29 4.11 -20.71
C ALA A 313 9.14 4.86 -20.04
N VAL A 314 8.97 6.14 -20.39
CA VAL A 314 7.87 7.00 -19.92
C VAL A 314 7.17 7.63 -21.13
N VAL A 315 5.85 7.50 -21.18
CA VAL A 315 4.99 8.04 -22.24
C VAL A 315 3.98 9.00 -21.62
N ASN A 316 3.96 10.23 -22.12
CA ASN A 316 2.97 11.22 -21.73
C ASN A 316 1.65 10.99 -22.48
N THR A 317 0.59 10.68 -21.75
CA THR A 317 -0.72 10.38 -22.33
C THR A 317 -1.59 11.63 -22.53
N GLY A 318 -1.17 12.80 -22.02
CA GLY A 318 -1.89 14.07 -22.20
C GLY A 318 -1.87 14.64 -23.62
N LYS A 319 -1.20 13.97 -24.57
CA LYS A 319 -1.15 14.32 -26.01
C LYS A 319 -1.93 13.34 -26.90
N MET A 320 -2.48 12.26 -26.35
CA MET A 320 -3.19 11.22 -27.12
C MET A 320 -4.68 11.49 -27.26
#